data_AF-X1TIY2-F1
#
_entry.id   AF-X1TIY2-F1
#
_cell.length_a   1.000
_cell.length_b   1.000
_cell.length_c   1.000
_cell.angle_alpha   90.00
_cell.angle_beta   90.00
_cell.angle_gamma   90.00
#
_symmetry.space_group_name_H-M   'P 1'
#
loop_
_entity.id
_entity.type
_entity.pdbx_description
1 polymer ?
#
loop_
_entity_poly.entity_id
_entity_poly.type
_entity_poly.pdbx_seq_one_letter_code
_entity_poly.pdbx_strand_id
1 'polypeptide(L)'
;DDNACELVAKEYIGESLPFVFCGMNGEPEDYGFPAQNITGVIERHHLETTINLLKRLVPNVEQVAIITDDSPTSRGFIASMKKITSPIEISEFYATNDFDAWKAKVKELQSRVDAIGIFVYHTIKENGGEESLPPEDVMRWTLENSKLPDFTFLDLTVRDGVLCGVTVSGYEQGRAAAEIAIRILNGEKPADIPIECPEKGTPIVNEIRAKELNIEIPA
;
A
#
# COMPACT_ATOMS: atom_id res chain seq x y z
N ASP A 1 -11.95 7.73 0.85
CA ASP A 1 -11.82 8.82 1.84
C ASP A 1 -11.47 10.17 1.20
N ASP A 2 -10.48 10.24 0.31
CA ASP A 2 -10.08 11.49 -0.38
C ASP A 2 -11.24 12.23 -1.08
N ASN A 3 -12.17 11.50 -1.73
CA ASN A 3 -13.36 12.13 -2.32
C ASN A 3 -14.26 12.78 -1.26
N ALA A 4 -14.39 12.19 -0.07
CA ALA A 4 -15.17 12.78 1.02
C ALA A 4 -14.44 14.00 1.61
N CYS A 5 -13.10 13.96 1.69
CA CYS A 5 -12.28 15.10 2.07
C CYS A 5 -12.48 16.28 1.09
N GLU A 6 -12.34 16.02 -0.22
CA GLU A 6 -12.43 17.06 -1.25
C GLU A 6 -13.84 17.61 -1.44
N LEU A 7 -14.86 16.74 -1.49
CA LEU A 7 -16.21 17.15 -1.88
C LEU A 7 -17.12 17.50 -0.69
N VAL A 8 -16.71 17.18 0.54
CA VAL A 8 -17.52 17.43 1.74
C VAL A 8 -16.73 18.19 2.80
N ALA A 9 -15.69 17.59 3.38
CA ALA A 9 -15.04 18.18 4.56
C ALA A 9 -14.43 19.57 4.28
N LYS A 10 -13.86 19.76 3.09
CA LYS A 10 -13.30 21.04 2.63
C LYS A 10 -14.30 22.19 2.61
N GLU A 11 -15.56 21.91 2.27
CA GLU A 11 -16.64 22.91 2.24
C GLU A 11 -17.04 23.41 3.64
N TYR A 12 -16.62 22.71 4.70
CA TYR A 12 -16.90 23.06 6.09
C TYR A 12 -15.70 23.69 6.81
N ILE A 13 -14.61 24.03 6.10
CA ILE A 13 -13.46 24.69 6.72
C ILE A 13 -13.90 26.02 7.34
N GLY A 14 -13.66 26.17 8.64
CA GLY A 14 -14.01 27.38 9.40
C GLY A 14 -15.43 27.39 9.98
N GLU A 15 -16.22 26.35 9.71
CA GLU A 15 -17.54 26.15 10.31
C GLU A 15 -17.45 25.57 11.73
N SER A 16 -18.58 25.60 12.44
CA SER A 16 -18.65 25.09 13.82
C SER A 16 -18.71 23.56 13.95
N LEU A 17 -19.11 22.85 12.88
CA LEU A 17 -19.26 21.39 12.90
C LEU A 17 -17.86 20.73 12.82
N PRO A 18 -17.47 19.89 13.79
CA PRO A 18 -16.19 19.18 13.73
C PRO A 18 -16.22 18.00 12.74
N PHE A 19 -15.12 17.79 12.03
CA PHE A 19 -14.89 16.65 11.14
C PHE A 19 -13.67 15.84 11.59
N VAL A 20 -13.82 14.52 11.52
CA VAL A 20 -12.73 13.54 11.67
C VAL A 20 -12.68 12.70 10.41
N PHE A 21 -11.66 12.90 9.57
CA PHE A 21 -11.44 12.02 8.42
C PHE A 21 -10.73 10.73 8.85
N CYS A 22 -10.90 9.66 8.09
CA CYS A 22 -10.33 8.34 8.34
C CYS A 22 -9.90 7.74 7.01
N GLY A 23 -8.69 7.17 6.90
CA GLY A 23 -8.23 6.53 5.66
C GLY A 23 -7.77 7.48 4.55
N MET A 24 -7.45 8.74 4.87
CA MET A 24 -7.04 9.71 3.83
C MET A 24 -5.68 9.33 3.23
N ASN A 25 -5.64 9.14 1.92
CA ASN A 25 -4.46 8.69 1.18
C ASN A 25 -3.59 9.87 0.72
N GLY A 26 -4.21 10.99 0.33
CA GLY A 26 -3.51 12.24 -0.02
C GLY A 26 -2.79 12.91 1.15
N GLU A 27 -2.05 13.98 0.87
CA GLU A 27 -1.48 14.83 1.92
C GLU A 27 -2.58 15.75 2.48
N PRO A 28 -2.73 15.87 3.82
CA PRO A 28 -3.73 16.75 4.42
C PRO A 28 -3.73 18.18 3.86
N GLU A 29 -2.54 18.70 3.55
CA GLU A 29 -2.33 20.06 3.07
C GLU A 29 -2.98 20.28 1.69
N ASP A 30 -3.09 19.25 0.85
CA ASP A 30 -3.74 19.34 -0.46
C ASP A 30 -5.24 19.68 -0.34
N TYR A 31 -5.83 19.37 0.82
CA TYR A 31 -7.24 19.63 1.16
C TYR A 31 -7.42 20.85 2.07
N GLY A 32 -6.33 21.48 2.53
CA GLY A 32 -6.37 22.56 3.52
C GLY A 32 -6.50 22.07 4.97
N PHE A 33 -6.08 20.83 5.26
CA PHE A 33 -6.12 20.22 6.59
C PHE A 33 -4.72 20.17 7.25
N PRO A 34 -4.63 20.12 8.59
CA PRO A 34 -5.74 20.29 9.53
C PRO A 34 -6.30 21.72 9.49
N ALA A 35 -7.57 21.87 9.86
CA ALA A 35 -8.24 23.16 9.97
C ALA A 35 -8.79 23.34 11.39
N GLN A 36 -9.37 24.50 11.70
CA GLN A 36 -9.88 24.79 13.06
C GLN A 36 -10.86 23.71 13.58
N ASN A 37 -11.67 23.16 12.69
CA ASN A 37 -12.69 22.16 12.95
C ASN A 37 -12.39 20.79 12.31
N ILE A 38 -11.20 20.58 11.73
CA ILE A 38 -10.89 19.36 10.95
C ILE A 38 -9.55 18.77 11.38
N THR A 39 -9.59 17.50 11.80
CA THR A 39 -8.44 16.64 12.07
C THR A 39 -8.77 15.22 11.59
N GLY A 40 -7.89 14.23 11.82
CA GLY A 40 -8.22 12.85 11.46
C GLY A 40 -7.04 11.91 11.37
N VAL A 41 -7.26 10.84 10.59
CA VAL A 41 -6.34 9.72 10.44
C VAL A 41 -5.97 9.55 8.96
N ILE A 42 -4.67 9.61 8.67
CA ILE A 42 -4.13 9.35 7.33
C ILE A 42 -3.77 7.87 7.16
N GLU A 43 -3.95 7.39 5.94
CA GLU A 43 -3.52 6.08 5.49
C GLU A 43 -2.18 6.20 4.75
N ARG A 44 -1.18 5.45 5.21
CA ARG A 44 0.12 5.35 4.55
C ARG A 44 0.52 3.88 4.45
N HIS A 45 1.09 3.53 3.30
CA HIS A 45 1.62 2.19 3.09
C HIS A 45 2.87 1.98 3.95
N HIS A 46 2.94 0.80 4.55
CA HIS A 46 3.94 0.43 5.54
C HIS A 46 5.25 -0.05 4.90
N LEU A 47 5.95 0.82 4.15
CA LEU A 47 7.16 0.45 3.40
C LEU A 47 8.24 -0.13 4.31
N GLU A 48 8.67 0.64 5.31
CA GLU A 48 9.79 0.26 6.17
C GLU A 48 9.52 -1.07 6.88
N THR A 49 8.34 -1.22 7.49
CA THR A 49 7.99 -2.44 8.21
C THR A 49 7.76 -3.63 7.28
N THR A 50 7.26 -3.41 6.06
CA THR A 50 7.18 -4.47 5.02
C THR A 50 8.57 -4.94 4.62
N ILE A 51 9.51 -4.03 4.36
CA ILE A 51 10.88 -4.42 4.03
C ILE A 51 11.56 -5.10 5.24
N ASN A 52 11.35 -4.62 6.45
CA ASN A 52 11.89 -5.27 7.65
C ASN A 52 11.35 -6.69 7.83
N LEU A 53 10.06 -6.92 7.51
CA LEU A 53 9.49 -8.27 7.48
C LEU A 53 10.13 -9.12 6.39
N LEU A 54 10.28 -8.59 5.18
CA LEU A 54 10.97 -9.27 4.08
C LEU A 54 12.40 -9.66 4.46
N LYS A 55 13.17 -8.77 5.07
CA LYS A 55 14.55 -9.06 5.53
C LYS A 55 14.61 -10.08 6.66
N ARG A 56 13.56 -10.19 7.49
CA ARG A 56 13.49 -11.27 8.48
C ARG A 56 13.31 -12.64 7.83
N LEU A 57 12.58 -12.71 6.73
CA LEU A 57 12.35 -13.94 5.96
C LEU A 57 13.53 -14.25 5.03
N VAL A 58 14.11 -13.21 4.41
CA VAL A 58 15.19 -13.31 3.42
C VAL A 58 16.29 -12.29 3.77
N PRO A 59 17.22 -12.64 4.68
CA PRO A 59 18.19 -11.70 5.25
C PRO A 59 19.13 -11.00 4.26
N ASN A 60 19.35 -11.59 3.09
CA ASN A 60 20.31 -11.10 2.09
C ASN A 60 19.69 -10.17 1.04
N VAL A 61 18.41 -9.78 1.17
CA VAL A 61 17.79 -8.82 0.24
C VAL A 61 18.38 -7.43 0.44
N GLU A 62 18.96 -6.86 -0.63
CA GLU A 62 19.56 -5.53 -0.65
C GLU A 62 18.94 -4.62 -1.72
N GLN A 63 18.49 -5.18 -2.83
CA GLN A 63 17.88 -4.45 -3.94
C GLN A 63 16.53 -5.06 -4.34
N VAL A 64 15.51 -4.21 -4.51
CA VAL A 64 14.16 -4.62 -4.94
C VAL A 64 13.63 -3.76 -6.07
N ALA A 65 12.72 -4.33 -6.84
CA ALA A 65 11.87 -3.57 -7.77
C ALA A 65 10.41 -3.73 -7.38
N ILE A 66 9.59 -2.70 -7.63
CA ILE A 66 8.14 -2.75 -7.39
C ILE A 66 7.41 -2.69 -8.72
N ILE A 67 6.54 -3.68 -8.96
CA ILE A 67 5.71 -3.81 -10.15
C ILE A 67 4.22 -3.63 -9.81
N THR A 68 3.48 -2.96 -10.68
CA THR A 68 2.04 -2.68 -10.52
C THR A 68 1.36 -2.44 -11.87
N ASP A 69 0.03 -2.42 -11.90
CA ASP A 69 -0.72 -1.93 -13.05
C ASP A 69 -0.53 -0.40 -13.25
N ASP A 70 -1.04 0.18 -14.32
CA ASP A 70 -1.00 1.64 -14.56
C ASP A 70 -2.37 2.30 -14.33
N SER A 71 -3.04 1.92 -13.24
CA SER A 71 -4.26 2.58 -12.76
C SER A 71 -3.95 3.92 -12.07
N PRO A 72 -4.95 4.81 -11.88
CA PRO A 72 -4.79 6.00 -11.03
C PRO A 72 -4.29 5.67 -9.62
N THR A 73 -4.76 4.56 -9.04
CA THR A 73 -4.32 4.05 -7.72
C THR A 73 -2.83 3.75 -7.73
N SER A 74 -2.35 3.00 -8.72
CA SER A 74 -0.93 2.67 -8.88
C SER A 74 -0.04 3.90 -9.05
N ARG A 75 -0.50 4.90 -9.83
CA ARG A 75 0.25 6.16 -10.02
C ARG A 75 0.34 6.96 -8.73
N GLY A 76 -0.75 7.04 -7.95
CA GLY A 76 -0.75 7.67 -6.63
C GLY A 76 0.19 6.94 -5.66
N PHE A 77 0.12 5.61 -5.62
CA PHE A 77 1.01 4.77 -4.83
C PHE A 77 2.49 5.01 -5.18
N ILE A 78 2.88 4.95 -6.46
CA ILE A 78 4.27 5.20 -6.89
C ILE A 78 4.72 6.61 -6.48
N ALA A 79 3.87 7.63 -6.67
CA ALA A 79 4.19 9.00 -6.30
C ALA A 79 4.45 9.14 -4.79
N SER A 80 3.63 8.50 -3.95
CA SER A 80 3.81 8.49 -2.50
C SER A 80 5.06 7.71 -2.08
N MET A 81 5.29 6.52 -2.64
CA MET A 81 6.43 5.67 -2.30
C MET A 81 7.77 6.30 -2.64
N LYS A 82 7.85 7.08 -3.73
CA LYS A 82 9.07 7.82 -4.09
C LYS A 82 9.44 8.93 -3.10
N LYS A 83 8.52 9.36 -2.24
CA LYS A 83 8.80 10.35 -1.18
C LYS A 83 9.31 9.69 0.12
N ILE A 84 9.15 8.39 0.27
CA ILE A 84 9.49 7.66 1.50
C ILE A 84 10.93 7.15 1.39
N THR A 85 11.69 7.28 2.48
CA THR A 85 13.02 6.67 2.57
C THR A 85 12.88 5.16 2.78
N SER A 86 13.47 4.36 1.89
CA SER A 86 13.50 2.90 2.01
C SER A 86 14.74 2.44 2.76
N PRO A 87 14.67 1.40 3.63
CA PRO A 87 15.83 0.82 4.29
C PRO A 87 16.72 -0.02 3.34
N ILE A 88 16.26 -0.28 2.12
CA ILE A 88 17.00 -0.96 1.04
C ILE A 88 16.84 -0.23 -0.29
N GLU A 89 17.65 -0.55 -1.30
CA GLU A 89 17.55 0.08 -2.61
C GLU A 89 16.27 -0.37 -3.33
N ILE A 90 15.44 0.59 -3.77
CA ILE A 90 14.36 0.34 -4.72
C ILE A 90 14.88 0.78 -6.10
N SER A 91 15.30 -0.19 -6.92
CA SER A 91 15.96 0.09 -8.20
C SER A 91 15.00 0.61 -9.27
N GLU A 92 13.74 0.18 -9.24
CA GLU A 92 12.73 0.56 -10.23
C GLU A 92 11.30 0.47 -9.65
N PHE A 93 10.44 1.40 -10.09
CA PHE A 93 8.98 1.27 -10.04
C PHE A 93 8.50 1.08 -11.47
N TYR A 94 7.88 -0.06 -11.77
CA TYR A 94 7.37 -0.39 -13.11
C TYR A 94 5.86 -0.51 -13.09
N ALA A 95 5.19 0.28 -13.94
CA ALA A 95 3.74 0.26 -14.11
C ALA A 95 3.40 -0.10 -15.56
N THR A 96 2.47 -1.04 -15.75
CA THR A 96 1.94 -1.38 -17.08
C THR A 96 0.54 -1.95 -16.99
N ASN A 97 -0.31 -1.64 -17.98
CA ASN A 97 -1.59 -2.33 -18.17
C ASN A 97 -1.52 -3.42 -19.24
N ASP A 98 -0.34 -3.66 -19.82
CA ASP A 98 -0.13 -4.68 -20.86
C ASP A 98 0.48 -5.94 -20.25
N PHE A 99 -0.19 -7.08 -20.42
CA PHE A 99 0.25 -8.34 -19.81
C PHE A 99 1.53 -8.87 -20.42
N ASP A 100 1.80 -8.68 -21.72
CA ASP A 100 3.07 -9.07 -22.32
C ASP A 100 4.25 -8.29 -21.72
N ALA A 101 4.05 -6.99 -21.51
CA ALA A 101 5.01 -6.11 -20.85
C ALA A 101 5.21 -6.48 -19.37
N TRP A 102 4.15 -6.88 -18.66
CA TRP A 102 4.24 -7.41 -17.30
C TRP A 102 5.07 -8.69 -17.27
N LYS A 103 4.75 -9.65 -18.13
CA LYS A 103 5.45 -10.94 -18.26
C LYS A 103 6.93 -10.75 -18.57
N ALA A 104 7.24 -9.82 -19.48
CA ALA A 104 8.62 -9.48 -19.83
C ALA A 104 9.38 -8.90 -18.63
N LYS A 105 8.77 -7.95 -17.90
CA LYS A 105 9.41 -7.34 -16.73
C LYS A 105 9.64 -8.35 -15.59
N VAL A 106 8.66 -9.20 -15.27
CA VAL A 106 8.84 -10.24 -14.24
C VAL A 106 10.02 -11.16 -14.56
N LYS A 107 10.20 -11.53 -15.84
CA LYS A 107 11.33 -12.37 -16.30
C LYS A 107 12.66 -11.63 -16.26
N GLU A 108 12.68 -10.36 -16.68
CA GLU A 108 13.86 -9.49 -16.61
C GLU A 108 14.37 -9.38 -15.16
N LEU A 109 13.44 -9.12 -14.23
CA LEU A 109 13.74 -8.87 -12.82
C LEU A 109 14.41 -10.05 -12.12
N GLN A 110 14.18 -11.29 -12.55
CA GLN A 110 14.79 -12.50 -11.97
C GLN A 110 16.32 -12.44 -11.84
N SER A 111 17.00 -11.67 -12.72
CA SER A 111 18.45 -11.54 -12.75
C SER A 111 18.96 -10.17 -12.29
N ARG A 112 18.04 -9.30 -11.86
CA ARG A 112 18.30 -7.87 -11.67
C ARG A 112 18.16 -7.40 -10.25
N VAL A 113 17.32 -8.06 -9.44
CA VAL A 113 16.97 -7.69 -8.07
C VAL A 113 16.87 -8.93 -7.19
N ASP A 114 16.90 -8.74 -5.86
CA ASP A 114 16.83 -9.84 -4.89
C ASP A 114 15.39 -10.19 -4.51
N ALA A 115 14.45 -9.26 -4.66
CA ALA A 115 13.02 -9.46 -4.41
C ALA A 115 12.16 -8.51 -5.24
N ILE A 116 10.89 -8.89 -5.43
CA ILE A 116 9.92 -8.14 -6.22
C ILE A 116 8.71 -7.72 -5.38
N GLY A 117 8.42 -6.43 -5.31
CA GLY A 117 7.20 -5.91 -4.72
C GLY A 117 6.08 -5.94 -5.75
N ILE A 118 4.92 -6.49 -5.40
CA ILE A 118 3.71 -6.49 -6.24
C ILE A 118 2.63 -5.70 -5.52
N PHE A 119 2.12 -4.62 -6.12
CA PHE A 119 1.06 -3.81 -5.52
C PHE A 119 -0.34 -4.23 -6.00
N VAL A 120 -0.81 -3.69 -7.13
CA VAL A 120 -2.09 -4.07 -7.77
C VAL A 120 -1.86 -4.46 -9.23
N TYR A 121 -2.76 -5.29 -9.78
CA TYR A 121 -2.65 -5.90 -11.11
C TYR A 121 -4.01 -6.04 -11.81
N HIS A 122 -5.01 -5.29 -11.34
CA HIS A 122 -6.43 -5.50 -11.68
C HIS A 122 -6.84 -4.81 -12.98
N THR A 123 -6.03 -3.87 -13.47
CA THR A 123 -6.26 -3.19 -14.76
C THR A 123 -5.37 -3.71 -15.90
N ILE A 124 -4.68 -4.83 -15.68
CA ILE A 124 -3.87 -5.50 -16.70
C ILE A 124 -4.77 -6.16 -17.73
N LYS A 125 -4.41 -6.01 -18.99
CA LYS A 125 -5.15 -6.46 -20.16
C LYS A 125 -4.25 -7.30 -21.05
N GLU A 126 -4.84 -8.11 -21.90
CA GLU A 126 -4.08 -8.62 -23.05
C GLU A 126 -3.67 -7.47 -23.96
N ASN A 127 -2.59 -7.68 -24.70
CA ASN A 127 -2.06 -6.67 -25.62
C ASN A 127 -3.13 -6.25 -26.63
N GLY A 128 -3.47 -4.96 -26.63
CA GLY A 128 -4.53 -4.39 -27.47
C GLY A 128 -5.97 -4.70 -27.02
N GLY A 129 -6.14 -5.35 -25.87
CA GLY A 129 -7.45 -5.63 -25.28
C GLY A 129 -8.08 -4.42 -24.59
N GLU A 130 -9.42 -4.34 -24.63
CA GLU A 130 -10.17 -3.27 -23.96
C GLU A 130 -10.52 -3.62 -22.50
N GLU A 131 -10.71 -4.91 -22.23
CA GLU A 131 -11.09 -5.43 -20.91
C GLU A 131 -9.88 -5.90 -20.11
N SER A 132 -10.00 -5.85 -18.79
CA SER A 132 -8.98 -6.38 -17.89
C SER A 132 -9.08 -7.89 -17.81
N LEU A 133 -7.92 -8.54 -17.70
CA LEU A 133 -7.82 -9.97 -17.45
C LEU A 133 -8.39 -10.30 -16.05
N PRO A 134 -8.85 -11.54 -15.83
CA PRO A 134 -9.09 -12.04 -14.50
C PRO A 134 -7.82 -11.86 -13.64
N PRO A 135 -7.88 -11.13 -12.51
CA PRO A 135 -6.70 -10.87 -11.68
C PRO A 135 -5.98 -12.14 -11.24
N GLU A 136 -6.73 -13.22 -10.98
CA GLU A 136 -6.20 -14.53 -10.63
C GLU A 136 -5.32 -15.14 -11.73
N ASP A 137 -5.58 -14.84 -13.00
CA ASP A 137 -4.79 -15.36 -14.12
C ASP A 137 -3.44 -14.65 -14.19
N VAL A 138 -3.43 -13.33 -13.94
CA VAL A 138 -2.21 -12.52 -13.88
C VAL A 138 -1.33 -12.95 -12.70
N MET A 139 -1.93 -13.09 -11.52
CA MET A 139 -1.19 -13.48 -10.32
C MET A 139 -0.69 -14.92 -10.42
N ARG A 140 -1.53 -15.88 -10.85
CA ARG A 140 -1.12 -17.27 -11.05
C ARG A 140 0.08 -17.37 -11.98
N TRP A 141 0.02 -16.71 -13.14
CA TRP A 141 1.15 -16.68 -14.07
C TRP A 141 2.40 -16.09 -13.40
N THR A 142 2.26 -15.01 -12.64
CA THR A 142 3.38 -14.32 -11.98
C THR A 142 4.07 -15.23 -10.96
N LEU A 143 3.31 -15.93 -10.12
CA LEU A 143 3.83 -16.84 -9.09
C LEU A 143 4.49 -18.08 -9.69
N GLU A 144 3.94 -18.61 -10.80
CA GLU A 144 4.51 -19.75 -11.54
C GLU A 144 5.81 -19.41 -12.27
N ASN A 145 6.02 -18.13 -12.63
CA ASN A 145 7.14 -17.69 -13.46
C ASN A 145 8.19 -16.85 -12.69
N SER A 146 7.94 -16.51 -11.43
CA SER A 146 8.89 -15.82 -10.56
C SER A 146 9.41 -16.72 -9.45
N LYS A 147 10.74 -16.79 -9.32
CA LYS A 147 11.44 -17.45 -8.21
C LYS A 147 11.98 -16.49 -7.16
N LEU A 148 11.75 -15.18 -7.36
CA LEU A 148 12.15 -14.16 -6.41
C LEU A 148 11.20 -14.18 -5.20
N PRO A 149 11.70 -13.95 -3.97
CA PRO A 149 10.87 -13.50 -2.87
C PRO A 149 10.03 -12.31 -3.29
N ASP A 150 8.75 -12.35 -2.95
CA ASP A 150 7.80 -11.32 -3.33
C ASP A 150 7.17 -10.67 -2.08
N PHE A 151 6.81 -9.39 -2.19
CA PHE A 151 6.19 -8.67 -1.09
C PHE A 151 5.11 -7.71 -1.58
N THR A 152 4.25 -7.26 -0.68
CA THR A 152 3.15 -6.35 -1.01
C THR A 152 2.79 -5.47 0.18
N PHE A 153 1.86 -4.55 -0.04
CA PHE A 153 1.31 -3.64 0.97
C PHE A 153 -0.18 -3.88 1.21
N LEU A 154 -0.78 -4.86 0.52
CA LEU A 154 -2.22 -5.17 0.54
C LEU A 154 -2.49 -6.60 1.02
N ASP A 155 -3.53 -6.78 1.82
CA ASP A 155 -3.94 -8.09 2.34
C ASP A 155 -4.43 -9.01 1.24
N LEU A 156 -5.18 -8.45 0.29
CA LEU A 156 -5.68 -9.14 -0.90
C LEU A 156 -4.52 -9.78 -1.67
N THR A 157 -3.45 -9.04 -1.92
CA THR A 157 -2.33 -9.52 -2.72
C THR A 157 -1.56 -10.66 -2.01
N VAL A 158 -1.48 -10.67 -0.68
CA VAL A 158 -0.95 -11.82 0.08
C VAL A 158 -1.87 -13.04 -0.04
N ARG A 159 -3.19 -12.84 0.03
CA ARG A 159 -4.20 -13.91 -0.15
C ARG A 159 -4.15 -14.52 -1.54
N ASP A 160 -3.80 -13.70 -2.55
CA ASP A 160 -3.67 -14.14 -3.93
C ASP A 160 -2.33 -14.85 -4.22
N GLY A 161 -1.44 -14.93 -3.21
CA GLY A 161 -0.30 -15.86 -3.21
C GLY A 161 1.07 -15.22 -2.95
N VAL A 162 1.14 -13.90 -2.76
CA VAL A 162 2.41 -13.21 -2.44
C VAL A 162 2.92 -13.61 -1.05
N LEU A 163 4.23 -13.71 -0.90
CA LEU A 163 4.93 -14.25 0.28
C LEU A 163 4.67 -13.44 1.53
N CYS A 164 4.77 -12.10 1.50
CA CYS A 164 4.55 -11.31 2.71
C CYS A 164 4.13 -9.87 2.44
N GLY A 165 3.59 -9.23 3.48
CA GLY A 165 3.27 -7.80 3.46
C GLY A 165 2.92 -7.29 4.84
N VAL A 166 3.06 -5.98 5.05
CA VAL A 166 2.47 -5.31 6.20
C VAL A 166 1.35 -4.42 5.69
N THR A 167 0.11 -4.79 6.04
CA THR A 167 -1.09 -4.20 5.44
C THR A 167 -1.70 -3.17 6.37
N VAL A 168 -2.33 -2.16 5.79
CA VAL A 168 -3.14 -1.21 6.57
C VAL A 168 -4.27 -1.97 7.25
N SER A 169 -4.47 -1.75 8.53
CA SER A 169 -5.60 -2.30 9.27
C SER A 169 -6.74 -1.29 9.29
N GLY A 170 -7.82 -1.55 8.53
CA GLY A 170 -9.04 -0.74 8.58
C GLY A 170 -9.66 -0.68 9.98
N TYR A 171 -9.46 -1.72 10.80
CA TYR A 171 -9.85 -1.71 12.20
C TYR A 171 -9.05 -0.69 13.02
N GLU A 172 -7.72 -0.64 12.85
CA GLU A 172 -6.88 0.35 13.54
C GLU A 172 -7.15 1.78 13.07
N GLN A 173 -7.39 1.97 11.77
CA GLN A 173 -7.84 3.26 11.20
C GLN A 173 -9.14 3.73 11.86
N GLY A 174 -10.16 2.86 11.91
CA GLY A 174 -11.44 3.17 12.54
C GLY A 174 -11.32 3.40 14.05
N ARG A 175 -10.47 2.63 14.74
CA ARG A 175 -10.19 2.79 16.18
C ARG A 175 -9.56 4.15 16.46
N ALA A 176 -8.51 4.53 15.73
CA ALA A 176 -7.85 5.83 15.87
C ALA A 176 -8.82 6.99 15.60
N ALA A 177 -9.64 6.89 14.54
CA ALA A 177 -10.63 7.92 14.22
C ALA A 177 -11.69 8.04 15.33
N ALA A 178 -12.15 6.92 15.90
CA ALA A 178 -13.08 6.93 17.02
C ALA A 178 -12.48 7.54 18.29
N GLU A 179 -11.20 7.26 18.59
CA GLU A 179 -10.48 7.85 19.72
C GLU A 179 -10.38 9.38 19.59
N ILE A 180 -10.07 9.88 18.38
CA ILE A 180 -10.11 11.32 18.07
C ILE A 180 -11.52 11.89 18.26
N ALA A 181 -12.56 11.22 17.73
CA ALA A 181 -13.94 11.68 17.87
C ALA A 181 -14.38 11.76 19.34
N ILE A 182 -13.99 10.79 20.18
CA ILE A 182 -14.27 10.78 21.62
C ILE A 182 -13.58 11.98 22.32
N ARG A 183 -12.35 12.32 21.95
CA ARG A 183 -11.65 13.51 22.49
C ARG A 183 -12.41 14.80 22.18
N ILE A 184 -12.90 14.93 20.94
CA ILE A 184 -13.72 16.07 20.53
C ILE A 184 -15.04 16.13 21.30
N LEU A 185 -15.73 14.99 21.47
CA LEU A 185 -16.96 14.92 22.26
C LEU A 185 -16.75 15.28 23.75
N ASN A 186 -15.53 15.05 24.27
CA ASN A 186 -15.13 15.45 25.62
C ASN A 186 -14.66 16.92 25.72
N GLY A 187 -14.72 17.69 24.62
CA GLY A 187 -14.50 19.14 24.62
C GLY A 187 -13.13 19.60 24.12
N GLU A 188 -12.27 18.69 23.65
CA GLU A 188 -11.02 19.06 22.99
C GLU A 188 -11.30 19.62 21.58
N LYS A 189 -10.54 20.64 21.15
CA LYS A 189 -10.75 21.24 19.82
C LYS A 189 -10.03 20.39 18.76
N PRO A 190 -10.64 20.19 17.57
CA PRO A 190 -9.99 19.45 16.47
C PRO A 190 -8.59 19.98 16.13
N ALA A 191 -8.40 21.30 16.12
CA ALA A 191 -7.12 21.94 15.83
C ALA A 191 -5.98 21.59 16.81
N ASP A 192 -6.32 21.17 18.03
CA ASP A 192 -5.35 20.80 19.07
C ASP A 192 -5.03 19.29 19.02
N ILE A 193 -5.78 18.51 18.23
CA ILE A 193 -5.58 17.07 18.05
C ILE A 193 -4.73 16.84 16.80
N PRO A 194 -3.53 16.25 16.92
CA PRO A 194 -2.68 15.98 15.76
C PRO A 194 -3.34 14.97 14.82
N ILE A 195 -3.05 15.12 13.53
CA ILE A 195 -3.38 14.08 12.55
C ILE A 195 -2.56 12.84 12.86
N GLU A 196 -3.23 11.70 12.94
CA GLU A 196 -2.59 10.42 13.25
C GLU A 196 -2.33 9.61 11.99
N CYS A 197 -1.21 8.90 11.96
CA CYS A 197 -0.95 7.84 11.00
C CYS A 197 -0.73 6.57 11.82
N PRO A 198 -1.69 5.61 11.84
CA PRO A 198 -1.54 4.40 12.63
C PRO A 198 -0.27 3.67 12.21
N GLU A 199 0.72 3.60 13.11
CA GLU A 199 2.04 3.05 12.78
C GLU A 199 2.01 1.53 12.59
N LYS A 200 1.00 0.86 13.17
CA LYS A 200 0.89 -0.59 13.21
C LYS A 200 0.05 -1.11 12.05
N GLY A 201 0.74 -1.57 11.01
CA GLY A 201 0.13 -2.48 10.05
C GLY A 201 0.07 -3.91 10.57
N THR A 202 -0.70 -4.75 9.89
CA THR A 202 -0.77 -6.19 10.21
C THR A 202 0.25 -6.94 9.36
N PRO A 203 1.29 -7.57 9.96
CA PRO A 203 2.19 -8.42 9.21
C PRO A 203 1.47 -9.71 8.81
N ILE A 204 1.57 -10.07 7.53
CA ILE A 204 1.00 -11.29 6.96
C ILE A 204 2.12 -12.02 6.21
N VAL A 205 2.22 -13.32 6.41
CA VAL A 205 3.15 -14.21 5.70
C VAL A 205 2.37 -15.38 5.12
N ASN A 206 2.57 -15.67 3.85
CA ASN A 206 1.97 -16.78 3.15
C ASN A 206 2.90 -18.01 3.26
N GLU A 207 2.50 -18.96 4.10
CA GLU A 207 3.29 -20.17 4.35
C GLU A 207 3.41 -21.08 3.11
N ILE A 208 2.42 -21.06 2.21
CA ILE A 208 2.46 -21.86 0.98
C ILE A 208 3.55 -21.30 0.08
N ARG A 209 3.54 -19.98 -0.15
CA ARG A 209 4.54 -19.31 -0.98
C ARG A 209 5.94 -19.41 -0.37
N ALA A 210 6.07 -19.30 0.95
CA ALA A 210 7.34 -19.51 1.63
C ALA A 210 7.93 -20.91 1.34
N LYS A 211 7.10 -21.96 1.37
CA LYS A 211 7.52 -23.33 1.03
C LYS A 211 7.91 -23.45 -0.45
N GLU A 212 7.16 -22.87 -1.37
CA GLU A 212 7.50 -22.87 -2.81
C GLU A 212 8.86 -22.22 -3.09
N LEU A 213 9.18 -21.15 -2.34
CA LEU A 213 10.43 -20.41 -2.46
C LEU A 213 11.57 -21.01 -1.60
N ASN A 214 11.32 -22.07 -0.84
CA ASN A 214 12.26 -22.65 0.13
C ASN A 214 12.75 -21.64 1.19
N ILE A 215 11.84 -20.80 1.68
CA ILE A 215 12.08 -19.80 2.72
C ILE A 215 11.56 -20.35 4.05
N GLU A 216 12.44 -20.36 5.06
CA GLU A 216 12.05 -20.71 6.43
C GLU A 216 11.42 -19.50 7.12
N ILE A 217 10.24 -19.71 7.72
CA ILE A 217 9.58 -18.69 8.53
C ILE A 217 10.14 -18.80 9.96
N PRO A 218 10.80 -17.75 10.48
CA PRO A 218 11.30 -17.76 11.86
C PRO A 218 10.18 -17.97 12.87
N ALA A 219 10.47 -18.72 13.93
CA ALA A 219 9.55 -18.97 15.05
C ALA A 219 9.27 -17.72 15.89
#